data_AF-F8NFT8-F1
#
_entry.id   AF-F8NFT8-F1
#
_cell.length_a   1.000
_cell.length_b   1.000
_cell.length_c   1.000
_cell.angle_alpha   90.00
_cell.angle_beta   90.00
_cell.angle_gamma   90.00
#
_symmetry.space_group_name_H-M   'P 1'
#
loop_
_entity.id
_entity.type
_entity.pdbx_description
1 polymer ?
#
loop_
_entity_poly.entity_id
_entity_poly.type
_entity_poly.pdbx_seq_one_letter_code
_entity_poly.pdbx_strand_id
1 'polypeptide(L)'
;MLYVLSFLGTFHKTCKIVCHLRFFCLRSNPTRYRLRHSVGRGLSIYFLSGPSRPFPLPIRNRSPIPVTASVQRPSFRTMSAAPQQISTDTEAPIPITASSNGKLSGKPWKALKTATVRSQCSIGHKAKSWQDRMEKTKKEHAIKKLETELKDEKKADIKRRRDITLARRNAAEERLRLEEEKAKDGCKKSRQAETESRKDKEDKRLIHSLSRITADHAS
;
A
#
# COMPACT_ATOMS: atom_id res chain seq x y z
N MET A 1 4.00 52.73 32.52
CA MET A 1 5.04 52.25 31.60
C MET A 1 5.10 50.73 31.69
N LEU A 2 4.61 50.00 30.71
CA LEU A 2 4.88 48.57 30.40
C LEU A 2 3.80 48.04 29.42
N TYR A 3 3.76 48.56 28.19
CA TYR A 3 2.98 47.94 27.10
C TYR A 3 3.62 48.28 25.75
N VAL A 4 4.84 47.80 25.51
CA VAL A 4 5.45 47.82 24.17
C VAL A 4 6.32 46.58 24.06
N LEU A 5 5.78 45.42 23.67
CA LEU A 5 6.54 44.26 23.16
C LEU A 5 5.58 43.14 22.71
N SER A 6 4.74 43.39 21.69
CA SER A 6 3.91 42.34 21.07
C SER A 6 3.62 42.56 19.58
N PHE A 7 4.60 43.04 18.81
CA PHE A 7 4.38 43.38 17.39
C PHE A 7 5.43 42.85 16.39
N LEU A 8 6.08 41.72 16.67
CA LEU A 8 7.06 41.11 15.76
C LEU A 8 6.84 39.59 15.56
N GLY A 9 5.58 39.17 15.36
CA GLY A 9 5.22 37.74 15.27
C GLY A 9 4.46 37.27 14.02
N THR A 10 4.15 38.13 13.04
CA THR A 10 3.17 37.78 11.97
C THR A 10 3.64 37.96 10.53
N PHE A 11 4.95 38.11 10.27
CA PHE A 11 5.47 38.35 8.91
C PHE A 11 5.98 37.11 8.14
N HIS A 12 5.51 35.90 8.45
CA HIS A 12 6.01 34.68 7.77
C HIS A 12 4.97 33.87 6.98
N LYS A 13 3.75 34.39 6.76
CA LYS A 13 2.65 33.62 6.14
C LYS A 13 2.08 34.15 4.82
N THR A 14 2.64 35.21 4.23
CA THR A 14 2.16 35.73 2.92
C THR A 14 3.15 35.60 1.77
N CYS A 15 4.40 35.18 2.00
CA CYS A 15 5.41 35.09 0.95
C CYS A 15 5.42 33.77 0.14
N LYS A 16 4.30 33.04 0.08
CA LYS A 16 4.16 31.81 -0.75
C LYS A 16 3.23 31.93 -1.96
N ILE A 17 2.59 33.09 -2.15
CA ILE A 17 1.56 33.24 -3.20
C ILE A 17 2.08 33.89 -4.50
N VAL A 18 3.30 34.44 -4.52
CA VAL A 18 3.81 35.14 -5.73
C VAL A 18 4.85 34.35 -6.54
N CYS A 19 5.43 33.25 -6.02
CA CYS A 19 6.44 32.47 -6.76
C CYS A 19 5.92 31.27 -7.59
N HIS A 20 4.60 31.08 -7.72
CA HIS A 20 4.06 29.95 -8.50
C HIS A 20 3.60 30.29 -9.93
N LEU A 21 3.71 31.55 -10.37
CA LEU A 21 3.24 31.99 -11.70
C LEU A 21 4.34 32.14 -12.76
N ARG A 22 5.49 31.46 -12.63
CA ARG A 22 6.53 31.47 -13.67
C ARG A 22 7.28 30.14 -13.88
N PHE A 23 6.60 29.01 -13.72
CA PHE A 23 7.17 27.70 -14.08
C PHE A 23 6.16 26.80 -14.81
N PHE A 24 5.44 27.37 -15.78
CA PHE A 24 4.50 26.64 -16.63
C PHE A 24 4.66 26.98 -18.12
N CYS A 25 5.89 26.91 -18.62
CA CYS A 25 6.16 26.94 -20.06
C CYS A 25 7.50 26.28 -20.37
N LEU A 26 7.49 24.94 -20.46
CA LEU A 26 8.44 24.02 -21.11
C LEU A 26 7.94 22.62 -20.69
N ARG A 27 6.97 21.99 -21.38
CA ARG A 27 7.03 21.45 -22.75
C ARG A 27 8.30 20.65 -22.98
N SER A 28 8.36 19.45 -22.40
CA SER A 28 9.10 18.32 -22.96
C SER A 28 8.36 17.02 -22.64
N ASN A 29 7.80 16.42 -23.70
CA ASN A 29 7.30 15.05 -23.75
C ASN A 29 8.46 14.07 -23.48
N PRO A 30 8.38 13.18 -22.48
CA PRO A 30 9.19 11.96 -22.48
C PRO A 30 8.35 10.82 -23.07
N THR A 31 7.97 10.93 -24.34
CA THR A 31 7.61 9.74 -25.11
C THR A 31 8.89 9.00 -25.47
N ARG A 32 8.91 7.68 -25.17
CA ARG A 32 9.88 6.69 -25.65
C ARG A 32 11.31 6.86 -25.14
N TYR A 33 11.69 6.07 -24.14
CA TYR A 33 12.71 5.02 -24.29
C TYR A 33 12.47 4.01 -23.17
N ARG A 34 11.64 2.99 -23.45
CA ARG A 34 11.58 1.78 -22.61
C ARG A 34 12.79 0.94 -23.00
N LEU A 35 13.95 1.24 -22.41
CA LEU A 35 15.14 0.41 -22.51
C LEU A 35 14.76 -0.98 -21.97
N ARG A 36 14.63 -1.95 -22.87
CA ARG A 36 14.76 -3.37 -22.50
C ARG A 36 16.21 -3.56 -22.07
N HIS A 37 16.47 -3.52 -20.77
CA HIS A 37 17.64 -4.19 -20.21
C HIS A 37 17.38 -5.70 -20.27
N SER A 38 17.74 -6.28 -21.41
CA SER A 38 18.05 -7.69 -21.54
C SER A 38 19.57 -7.83 -21.37
N VAL A 39 19.98 -7.97 -20.12
CA VAL A 39 21.26 -8.50 -19.66
C VAL A 39 20.89 -9.07 -18.29
N GLY A 40 20.96 -10.36 -18.01
CA GLY A 40 21.91 -11.34 -18.48
C GLY A 40 22.40 -12.03 -17.22
N ARG A 41 22.20 -13.34 -17.17
CA ARG A 41 23.06 -14.30 -16.49
C ARG A 41 23.16 -14.18 -14.95
N GLY A 42 22.49 -15.13 -14.31
CA GLY A 42 23.19 -16.09 -13.47
C GLY A 42 23.96 -15.53 -12.29
N LEU A 43 23.25 -15.31 -11.19
CA LEU A 43 23.81 -15.56 -9.87
C LEU A 43 22.91 -16.58 -9.19
N SER A 44 23.30 -17.84 -9.41
CA SER A 44 22.94 -18.99 -8.60
C SER A 44 23.48 -18.75 -7.20
N ILE A 45 22.71 -18.03 -6.39
CA ILE A 45 22.93 -17.99 -4.95
C ILE A 45 22.43 -19.34 -4.44
N TYR A 46 23.38 -20.19 -4.07
CA TYR A 46 23.14 -21.39 -3.30
C TYR A 46 22.29 -21.00 -2.09
N PHE A 47 21.01 -21.35 -2.14
CA PHE A 47 20.11 -21.28 -1.00
C PHE A 47 20.61 -22.34 -0.03
N LEU A 48 21.47 -21.91 0.88
CA LEU A 48 21.86 -22.67 2.06
C LEU A 48 20.59 -23.19 2.73
N SER A 49 20.51 -24.52 2.81
CA SER A 49 19.56 -25.30 3.56
C SER A 49 19.30 -24.69 4.93
N GLY A 50 18.23 -23.91 5.03
CA GLY A 50 17.67 -23.49 6.31
C GLY A 50 16.93 -24.67 6.95
N PRO A 51 17.01 -24.85 8.27
CA PRO A 51 16.42 -25.99 8.96
C PRO A 51 14.91 -26.00 8.77
N SER A 52 14.40 -27.19 8.43
CA SER A 52 13.00 -27.59 8.50
C SER A 52 12.29 -26.90 9.65
N ARG A 53 11.30 -26.06 9.33
CA ARG A 53 10.29 -25.60 10.30
C ARG A 53 9.15 -26.61 10.28
N PRO A 54 8.95 -27.46 11.31
CA PRO A 54 7.74 -28.25 11.41
C PRO A 54 6.77 -27.49 12.32
N PHE A 55 5.88 -26.70 11.75
CA PHE A 55 4.66 -26.33 12.48
C PHE A 55 3.48 -26.24 11.50
N PRO A 56 2.75 -27.36 11.30
CA PRO A 56 1.40 -27.26 10.79
C PRO A 56 0.57 -26.58 11.89
N LEU A 57 0.16 -25.33 11.65
CA LEU A 57 -0.87 -24.73 12.45
C LEU A 57 -2.14 -25.60 12.33
N PRO A 58 -2.85 -25.88 13.43
CA PRO A 58 -4.09 -26.63 13.36
C PRO A 58 -5.03 -25.86 12.44
N ILE A 59 -5.42 -26.51 11.36
CA ILE A 59 -6.52 -26.09 10.49
C ILE A 59 -7.75 -26.10 11.39
N ARG A 60 -8.03 -24.96 12.03
CA ARG A 60 -9.33 -24.73 12.64
C ARG A 60 -10.31 -24.93 11.50
N ASN A 61 -11.14 -25.96 11.64
CA ASN A 61 -12.33 -26.23 10.85
C ASN A 61 -13.10 -24.92 10.67
N ARG A 62 -12.79 -24.19 9.60
CA ARG A 62 -13.64 -23.16 9.07
C ARG A 62 -14.75 -23.94 8.40
N SER A 63 -15.89 -24.02 9.08
CA SER A 63 -17.14 -24.41 8.45
C SER A 63 -17.22 -23.71 7.08
N PRO A 64 -17.52 -24.45 6.00
CA PRO A 64 -17.72 -23.85 4.69
C PRO A 64 -18.77 -22.75 4.84
N ILE A 65 -18.37 -21.51 4.59
CA ILE A 65 -19.33 -20.42 4.50
C ILE A 65 -20.19 -20.76 3.28
N PRO A 66 -21.52 -20.93 3.42
CA PRO A 66 -22.37 -21.14 2.26
C PRO A 66 -22.29 -19.89 1.41
N VAL A 67 -21.75 -20.03 0.20
CA VAL A 67 -21.68 -18.97 -0.81
C VAL A 67 -23.08 -18.81 -1.40
N THR A 68 -24.04 -18.33 -0.62
CA THR A 68 -25.38 -17.97 -1.10
C THR A 68 -25.37 -16.53 -1.55
N ALA A 69 -24.91 -16.28 -2.78
CA ALA A 69 -25.42 -15.22 -3.64
C ALA A 69 -24.70 -15.31 -4.98
N SER A 70 -25.35 -16.02 -5.90
CA SER A 70 -25.25 -15.82 -7.33
C SER A 70 -25.38 -14.32 -7.64
N VAL A 71 -24.27 -13.60 -7.68
CA VAL A 71 -24.19 -12.36 -8.47
C VAL A 71 -24.18 -12.84 -9.92
N GLN A 72 -25.36 -12.84 -10.52
CA GLN A 72 -25.54 -12.99 -11.96
C GLN A 72 -24.65 -11.95 -12.63
N ARG A 73 -23.48 -12.40 -13.06
CA ARG A 73 -22.66 -11.67 -14.01
C ARG A 73 -23.57 -11.46 -15.22
N PRO A 74 -23.85 -10.24 -15.67
CA PRO A 74 -24.53 -10.05 -16.94
C PRO A 74 -23.64 -10.70 -17.99
N SER A 75 -24.10 -11.85 -18.47
CA SER A 75 -23.59 -12.53 -19.65
C SER A 75 -23.61 -11.47 -20.74
N PHE A 76 -22.43 -11.02 -21.16
CA PHE A 76 -22.30 -10.30 -22.41
C PHE A 76 -22.79 -11.27 -23.48
N ARG A 77 -24.03 -11.04 -23.89
CA ARG A 77 -24.71 -11.72 -24.98
C ARG A 77 -23.83 -11.53 -26.21
N THR A 78 -22.96 -12.49 -26.46
CA THR A 78 -22.37 -12.71 -27.78
C THR A 78 -23.55 -12.87 -28.71
N MET A 79 -23.82 -11.85 -29.52
CA MET A 79 -24.81 -11.95 -30.59
C MET A 79 -24.31 -13.05 -31.51
N SER A 80 -24.91 -14.23 -31.36
CA SER A 80 -24.72 -15.37 -32.24
C SER A 80 -25.08 -14.89 -33.64
N ALA A 81 -24.06 -14.76 -34.48
CA ALA A 81 -24.22 -14.50 -35.89
C ALA A 81 -24.90 -15.71 -36.51
N ALA A 82 -26.22 -15.63 -36.65
CA ALA A 82 -26.98 -16.57 -37.44
C ALA A 82 -26.54 -16.42 -38.92
N PRO A 83 -26.13 -17.50 -39.59
CA PRO A 83 -25.90 -17.47 -41.04
C PRO A 83 -27.26 -17.27 -41.70
N GLN A 84 -27.50 -16.08 -42.26
CA GLN A 84 -28.65 -15.88 -43.14
C GLN A 84 -28.41 -16.66 -44.44
N GLN A 85 -29.35 -17.54 -44.75
CA GLN A 85 -29.40 -18.28 -45.99
C GLN A 85 -29.68 -17.31 -47.15
N ILE A 86 -28.81 -17.36 -48.16
CA ILE A 86 -28.96 -16.60 -49.40
C ILE A 86 -29.86 -17.44 -50.30
N SER A 87 -31.16 -17.16 -50.29
CA SER A 87 -32.09 -17.62 -51.32
C SER A 87 -31.90 -16.75 -52.56
N THR A 88 -31.42 -17.36 -53.64
CA THR A 88 -31.35 -16.77 -54.98
C THR A 88 -32.75 -16.73 -55.57
N ASP A 89 -33.51 -15.69 -55.22
CA ASP A 89 -34.74 -15.36 -55.93
C ASP A 89 -34.47 -14.34 -57.04
N THR A 90 -34.91 -14.75 -58.22
CA THR A 90 -35.03 -14.06 -59.49
C THR A 90 -35.15 -12.54 -59.35
N GLU A 91 -34.13 -11.89 -59.89
CA GLU A 91 -33.82 -10.46 -59.90
C GLU A 91 -34.93 -9.60 -60.52
N ALA A 92 -35.75 -8.98 -59.66
CA ALA A 92 -36.40 -7.73 -60.00
C ALA A 92 -35.42 -6.57 -59.68
N PRO A 93 -35.22 -5.60 -60.58
CA PRO A 93 -34.23 -4.54 -60.38
C PRO A 93 -34.54 -3.72 -59.12
N ILE A 94 -33.64 -3.80 -58.12
CA ILE A 94 -33.75 -3.06 -56.87
C ILE A 94 -33.56 -1.57 -57.20
N PRO A 95 -34.54 -0.69 -56.93
CA PRO A 95 -34.37 0.73 -57.17
C PRO A 95 -33.29 1.28 -56.23
N ILE A 96 -32.16 1.65 -56.81
CA ILE A 96 -31.10 2.41 -56.14
C ILE A 96 -31.71 3.72 -55.66
N THR A 97 -31.97 3.81 -54.35
CA THR A 97 -32.50 5.01 -53.72
C THR A 97 -31.49 6.14 -53.88
N ALA A 98 -31.90 7.22 -54.54
CA ALA A 98 -31.06 8.38 -54.76
C ALA A 98 -30.69 9.01 -53.41
N SER A 99 -29.41 8.92 -53.01
CA SER A 99 -28.91 9.67 -51.86
C SER A 99 -29.16 11.16 -52.09
N SER A 100 -29.60 11.91 -51.08
CA SER A 100 -30.11 13.28 -51.20
C SER A 100 -29.08 14.34 -51.67
N ASN A 101 -27.91 13.94 -52.16
CA ASN A 101 -26.84 14.83 -52.62
C ASN A 101 -26.08 14.32 -53.86
N GLY A 102 -26.55 13.28 -54.54
CA GLY A 102 -26.03 12.82 -55.85
C GLY A 102 -24.57 12.33 -55.90
N LYS A 103 -23.87 12.25 -54.76
CA LYS A 103 -22.46 11.82 -54.68
C LYS A 103 -22.35 10.48 -53.99
N LEU A 104 -22.51 9.40 -54.76
CA LEU A 104 -22.06 8.07 -54.34
C LEU A 104 -20.54 8.13 -54.22
N SER A 105 -20.02 8.18 -52.98
CA SER A 105 -18.60 7.92 -52.77
C SER A 105 -18.37 6.49 -53.25
N GLY A 106 -17.72 6.33 -54.41
CA GLY A 106 -17.53 5.03 -55.10
C GLY A 106 -16.63 4.02 -54.36
N LYS A 107 -16.55 4.09 -53.03
CA LYS A 107 -15.78 3.18 -52.17
C LYS A 107 -16.74 2.63 -51.11
N PRO A 108 -17.42 1.51 -51.37
CA PRO A 108 -18.43 0.95 -50.46
C PRO A 108 -17.83 0.51 -49.11
N TRP A 109 -16.52 0.31 -49.05
CA TRP A 109 -15.79 0.04 -47.80
C TRP A 109 -15.58 1.26 -46.90
N LYS A 110 -15.92 2.48 -47.36
CA LYS A 110 -15.81 3.68 -46.52
C LYS A 110 -17.14 3.92 -45.83
N ALA A 111 -17.13 3.93 -44.51
CA ALA A 111 -18.29 4.32 -43.71
C ALA A 111 -18.79 5.71 -44.17
N LEU A 112 -20.10 5.80 -44.38
CA LEU A 112 -20.79 7.05 -44.74
C LEU A 112 -20.44 8.12 -43.71
N LYS A 113 -19.91 9.26 -44.18
CA LYS A 113 -19.60 10.40 -43.31
C LYS A 113 -20.92 11.03 -42.85
N THR A 114 -21.42 10.59 -41.70
CA THR A 114 -22.51 11.28 -41.02
C THR A 114 -21.97 12.57 -40.39
N ALA A 115 -22.80 13.62 -40.36
CA ALA A 115 -22.43 14.86 -39.70
C ALA A 115 -22.10 14.57 -38.23
N THR A 116 -20.84 14.81 -37.83
CA THR A 116 -20.42 14.63 -36.45
C THR A 116 -21.11 15.70 -35.60
N VAL A 117 -22.14 15.30 -34.86
CA VAL A 117 -22.78 16.16 -33.85
C VAL A 117 -21.72 16.49 -32.80
N ARG A 118 -21.15 17.70 -32.88
CA ARG A 118 -20.22 18.21 -31.87
C ARG A 118 -21.01 18.49 -30.60
N SER A 119 -21.22 17.47 -29.78
CA SER A 119 -21.91 17.57 -28.49
C SER A 119 -21.05 18.24 -27.41
N GLN A 120 -20.14 19.13 -27.80
CA GLN A 120 -19.17 19.83 -26.96
C GLN A 120 -19.81 20.99 -26.18
N CYS A 121 -21.04 20.79 -25.69
CA CYS A 121 -21.56 21.61 -24.61
C CYS A 121 -21.16 20.91 -23.31
N SER A 122 -20.48 21.63 -22.42
CA SER A 122 -20.17 21.15 -21.07
C SER A 122 -21.47 20.72 -20.37
N ILE A 123 -21.37 19.76 -19.44
CA ILE A 123 -22.54 19.27 -18.70
C ILE A 123 -23.26 20.39 -17.94
N GLY A 124 -22.53 21.45 -17.58
CA GLY A 124 -23.07 22.66 -16.97
C GLY A 124 -23.90 23.52 -17.94
N HIS A 125 -23.56 23.55 -19.23
CA HIS A 125 -24.34 24.28 -20.25
C HIS A 125 -25.60 23.53 -20.68
N LYS A 126 -25.69 22.22 -20.45
CA LYS A 126 -26.89 21.42 -20.74
C LYS A 126 -27.96 21.47 -19.64
N ALA A 127 -27.64 22.05 -18.46
CA ALA A 127 -28.61 22.22 -17.39
C ALA A 127 -29.57 23.37 -17.71
N LYS A 128 -30.87 23.07 -17.81
CA LYS A 128 -31.90 24.06 -18.17
C LYS A 128 -32.10 25.13 -17.10
N SER A 129 -31.90 24.81 -15.82
CA SER A 129 -32.08 25.74 -14.70
C SER A 129 -30.79 25.95 -13.88
N TRP A 130 -30.70 27.08 -13.18
CA TRP A 130 -29.64 27.33 -12.20
C TRP A 130 -29.79 26.43 -10.96
N GLN A 131 -31.03 26.17 -10.56
CA GLN A 131 -31.38 25.32 -9.43
C GLN A 131 -30.81 23.90 -9.60
N ASP A 132 -30.92 23.31 -10.79
CA ASP A 132 -30.34 21.99 -11.09
C ASP A 132 -28.81 21.95 -10.91
N ARG A 133 -28.13 23.07 -11.22
CA ARG A 133 -26.68 23.18 -11.04
C ARG A 133 -26.32 23.25 -9.55
N MET A 134 -27.09 24.00 -8.77
CA MET A 134 -26.91 24.07 -7.32
C MET A 134 -27.21 22.74 -6.62
N GLU A 135 -28.22 22.00 -7.06
CA GLU A 135 -28.50 20.68 -6.49
C GLU A 135 -27.41 19.67 -6.81
N LYS A 136 -26.88 19.66 -8.04
CA LYS A 136 -25.75 18.79 -8.42
C LYS A 136 -24.50 19.08 -7.61
N THR A 137 -24.13 20.35 -7.47
CA THR A 137 -22.96 20.74 -6.65
C THR A 137 -23.13 20.37 -5.19
N LYS A 138 -24.33 20.54 -4.60
CA LYS A 138 -24.65 20.09 -3.24
C LYS A 138 -24.50 18.57 -3.10
N LYS A 139 -25.04 17.80 -4.06
CA LYS A 139 -24.93 16.32 -4.08
C LYS A 139 -23.47 15.89 -4.20
N GLU A 140 -22.70 16.47 -5.11
CA GLU A 140 -21.27 16.19 -5.26
C GLU A 140 -20.47 16.52 -4.00
N HIS A 141 -20.78 17.64 -3.34
CA HIS A 141 -20.15 18.03 -2.08
C HIS A 141 -20.49 17.04 -0.95
N ALA A 142 -21.75 16.61 -0.86
CA ALA A 142 -22.18 15.60 0.10
C ALA A 142 -21.47 14.25 -0.13
N ILE A 143 -21.36 13.81 -1.38
CA ILE A 143 -20.63 12.58 -1.75
C ILE A 143 -19.16 12.68 -1.36
N LYS A 144 -18.49 13.80 -1.70
CA LYS A 144 -17.08 14.01 -1.33
C LYS A 144 -16.86 13.98 0.18
N LYS A 145 -17.78 14.58 0.95
CA LYS A 145 -17.73 14.55 2.41
C LYS A 145 -17.82 13.12 2.96
N LEU A 146 -18.78 12.34 2.47
CA LEU A 146 -18.92 10.92 2.85
C LEU A 146 -17.69 10.11 2.45
N GLU A 147 -17.13 10.35 1.27
CA GLU A 147 -15.89 9.67 0.85
C GLU A 147 -14.70 10.00 1.76
N THR A 148 -14.57 11.25 2.21
CA THR A 148 -13.51 11.64 3.14
C THR A 148 -13.67 10.98 4.50
N GLU A 149 -14.89 10.96 5.05
CA GLU A 149 -15.21 10.30 6.32
C GLU A 149 -14.86 8.80 6.25
N LEU A 150 -15.31 8.11 5.20
CA LEU A 150 -15.00 6.68 5.00
C LEU A 150 -13.50 6.39 4.82
N LYS A 151 -12.76 7.28 4.16
CA LYS A 151 -11.30 7.13 4.00
C LYS A 151 -10.58 7.32 5.32
N ASP A 152 -11.00 8.28 6.13
CA ASP A 152 -10.36 8.59 7.40
C ASP A 152 -10.66 7.52 8.47
N GLU A 153 -11.88 6.96 8.49
CA GLU A 153 -12.20 5.78 9.30
C GLU A 153 -11.33 4.58 8.95
N LYS A 154 -11.14 4.28 7.66
CA LYS A 154 -10.26 3.19 7.20
C LYS A 154 -8.81 3.42 7.62
N LYS A 155 -8.30 4.65 7.48
CA LYS A 155 -6.94 4.99 7.92
C LYS A 155 -6.80 4.86 9.44
N ALA A 156 -7.81 5.26 10.20
CA ALA A 156 -7.81 5.13 11.66
C ALA A 156 -7.76 3.66 12.09
N ASP A 157 -8.51 2.78 11.44
CA ASP A 157 -8.45 1.33 11.74
C ASP A 157 -7.09 0.72 11.37
N ILE A 158 -6.56 1.04 10.19
CA ILE A 158 -5.21 0.59 9.78
C ILE A 158 -4.16 1.07 10.78
N LYS A 159 -4.25 2.32 11.24
CA LYS A 159 -3.35 2.86 12.26
C LYS A 159 -3.45 2.10 13.57
N ARG A 160 -4.66 1.86 14.09
CA ARG A 160 -4.87 1.05 15.32
C ARG A 160 -4.22 -0.33 15.21
N ARG A 161 -4.39 -1.02 14.07
CA ARG A 161 -3.78 -2.35 13.86
C ARG A 161 -2.25 -2.29 13.85
N ARG A 162 -1.68 -1.25 13.23
CA ARG A 162 -0.22 -1.02 13.22
C ARG A 162 0.30 -0.75 14.63
N ASP A 163 -0.40 0.11 15.38
CA ASP A 163 -0.03 0.48 16.75
C ASP A 163 -0.05 -0.74 17.67
N ILE A 164 -1.07 -1.61 17.57
CA ILE A 164 -1.13 -2.88 18.33
C ILE A 164 0.05 -3.80 17.97
N THR A 165 0.38 -3.91 16.69
CA THR A 165 1.49 -4.77 16.23
C THR A 165 2.84 -4.24 16.72
N LEU A 166 3.02 -2.92 16.64
CA LEU A 166 4.22 -2.24 17.13
C LEU A 166 4.34 -2.39 18.66
N ALA A 167 3.25 -2.21 19.40
CA ALA A 167 3.23 -2.41 20.84
C ALA A 167 3.62 -3.84 21.23
N ARG A 168 3.13 -4.86 20.50
CA ARG A 168 3.53 -6.26 20.72
C ARG A 168 5.01 -6.51 20.42
N ARG A 169 5.53 -5.90 19.37
CA ARG A 169 6.95 -5.99 19.00
C ARG A 169 7.83 -5.36 20.08
N ASN A 170 7.50 -4.14 20.50
CA ASN A 170 8.24 -3.43 21.54
C ASN A 170 8.22 -4.19 22.87
N ALA A 171 7.07 -4.73 23.26
CA ALA A 171 6.96 -5.54 24.48
C ALA A 171 7.83 -6.81 24.42
N ALA A 172 7.96 -7.45 23.25
CA ALA A 172 8.85 -8.60 23.09
C ALA A 172 10.33 -8.19 23.14
N GLU A 173 10.70 -7.09 22.48
CA GLU A 173 12.07 -6.55 22.48
C GLU A 173 12.52 -6.11 23.89
N GLU A 174 11.62 -5.49 24.67
CA GLU A 174 11.90 -5.10 26.05
C GLU A 174 12.07 -6.31 26.97
N ARG A 175 11.26 -7.35 26.81
CA ARG A 175 11.43 -8.61 27.56
C ARG A 175 12.77 -9.28 27.27
N LEU A 176 13.18 -9.33 26.00
CA LEU A 176 14.49 -9.87 25.61
C LEU A 176 15.63 -9.07 26.24
N ARG A 177 15.55 -7.74 26.23
CA ARG A 177 16.57 -6.89 26.86
C ARG A 177 16.71 -7.18 28.36
N LEU A 178 15.60 -7.28 29.07
CA LEU A 178 15.60 -7.59 30.51
C LEU A 178 16.14 -9.00 30.79
N GLU A 179 15.87 -9.96 29.92
CA GLU A 179 16.41 -11.33 30.02
C GLU A 179 17.93 -11.35 29.80
N GLU A 180 18.45 -10.60 28.83
CA GLU A 180 19.89 -10.47 28.59
C GLU A 180 20.62 -9.79 29.76
N GLU A 181 20.03 -8.73 30.34
CA GLU A 181 20.60 -8.04 31.51
C GLU A 181 20.62 -8.97 32.74
N LYS A 182 19.54 -9.68 33.01
CA LYS A 182 19.48 -10.70 34.07
C LYS A 182 20.49 -11.83 33.85
N ALA A 183 20.67 -12.28 32.62
CA ALA A 183 21.66 -13.30 32.29
C ALA A 183 23.10 -12.81 32.52
N LYS A 184 23.41 -11.56 32.13
CA LYS A 184 24.72 -10.94 32.38
C LYS A 184 25.02 -10.83 33.87
N ASP A 185 24.04 -10.39 34.66
CA ASP A 185 24.22 -10.22 36.10
C ASP A 185 24.26 -11.57 36.83
N GLY A 186 23.48 -12.55 36.37
CA GLY A 186 23.58 -13.94 36.84
C GLY A 186 24.97 -14.54 36.64
N CYS A 187 25.56 -14.35 35.46
CA CYS A 187 26.92 -14.80 35.14
C CYS A 187 28.00 -14.09 35.97
N LYS A 188 27.87 -12.77 36.19
CA LYS A 188 28.79 -12.03 37.07
C LYS A 188 28.71 -12.55 38.51
N LYS A 189 27.50 -12.79 39.01
CA LYS A 189 27.27 -13.27 40.38
C LYS A 189 27.79 -14.69 40.58
N SER A 190 27.58 -15.59 39.62
CA SER A 190 28.14 -16.94 39.68
C SER A 190 29.67 -16.92 39.68
N ARG A 191 30.27 -16.08 38.82
CA ARG A 191 31.73 -15.90 38.79
C ARG A 191 32.27 -15.32 40.10
N GLN A 192 31.56 -14.37 40.71
CA GLN A 192 31.96 -13.82 42.01
C GLN A 192 31.90 -14.90 43.11
N ALA A 193 30.81 -15.67 43.18
CA ALA A 193 30.68 -16.78 44.11
C ALA A 193 31.80 -17.83 43.93
N GLU A 194 32.21 -18.12 42.68
CA GLU A 194 33.36 -18.97 42.41
C GLU A 194 34.66 -18.39 42.96
N THR A 195 34.89 -17.08 42.77
CA THR A 195 36.10 -16.42 43.31
C THR A 195 36.13 -16.39 44.84
N GLU A 196 34.99 -16.16 45.49
CA GLU A 196 34.85 -16.20 46.95
C GLU A 196 35.11 -17.63 47.46
N SER A 197 34.49 -18.64 46.85
CA SER A 197 34.72 -20.04 47.21
C SER A 197 36.18 -20.48 47.03
N ARG A 198 36.89 -19.89 46.05
CA ARG A 198 38.31 -20.15 45.82
C ARG A 198 39.16 -19.51 46.92
N LYS A 199 38.88 -18.27 47.32
CA LYS A 199 39.55 -17.58 48.43
C LYS A 199 39.34 -18.31 49.75
N ASP A 200 38.10 -18.71 50.06
CA ASP A 200 37.80 -19.46 51.29
C ASP A 200 38.60 -20.78 51.38
N LYS A 201 38.77 -21.47 50.25
CA LYS A 201 39.60 -22.68 50.18
C LYS A 201 41.08 -22.37 50.36
N GLU A 202 41.54 -21.24 49.85
CA GLU A 202 42.93 -20.77 49.99
C GLU A 202 43.23 -20.36 51.43
N ASP A 203 42.36 -19.58 52.06
CA ASP A 203 42.47 -19.18 53.47
C ASP A 203 42.48 -20.41 54.39
N LYS A 204 41.60 -21.40 54.14
CA LYS A 204 41.63 -22.67 54.88
C LYS A 204 42.94 -23.44 54.69
N ARG A 205 43.52 -23.43 53.48
CA ARG A 205 44.84 -24.04 53.22
C ARG A 205 45.95 -23.28 53.95
N LEU A 206 45.92 -21.96 53.95
CA LEU A 206 46.88 -21.11 54.66
C LEU A 206 46.79 -21.34 56.17
N ILE A 207 45.60 -21.32 56.75
CA ILE A 207 45.37 -21.63 58.17
C ILE A 207 45.93 -23.02 58.50
N HIS A 208 45.58 -24.04 57.70
CA HIS A 208 46.06 -25.40 57.93
C HIS A 208 47.59 -25.54 57.77
N SER A 209 48.22 -24.74 56.90
CA SER A 209 49.67 -24.69 56.77
C SER A 209 50.35 -24.00 57.95
N LEU A 210 49.78 -22.89 58.44
CA LEU A 210 50.26 -22.19 59.63
C LEU A 210 50.15 -23.07 60.87
N SER A 211 49.04 -23.79 61.05
CA SER A 211 48.88 -24.73 62.15
C SER A 211 49.94 -25.84 62.17
N ARG A 212 50.38 -26.30 60.99
CA ARG A 212 51.48 -27.27 60.89
C ARG A 212 52.81 -26.66 61.34
N ILE A 213 53.15 -25.47 60.83
CA ILE A 213 54.39 -24.76 61.20
C ILE A 213 54.43 -24.49 62.72
N THR A 214 53.31 -24.09 63.32
CA THR A 214 53.25 -23.84 64.78
C THR A 214 53.39 -25.11 65.61
N ALA A 215 52.94 -26.26 65.10
CA ALA A 215 53.09 -27.55 65.80
C ALA A 215 54.56 -28.02 65.79
N ASP A 216 55.26 -27.83 64.67
CA ASP A 216 56.67 -28.19 64.53
C ASP A 216 57.58 -27.36 65.44
N HIS A 217 57.22 -26.09 65.69
CA HIS A 217 58.00 -25.20 66.58
C HIS A 217 57.83 -25.49 68.08
N ALA A 218 56.79 -26.23 68.49
CA ALA A 218 56.48 -26.49 69.89
C ALA A 218 57.07 -27.81 70.42
N SER A 219 57.66 -28.64 69.55
CA SER A 219 58.33 -29.91 69.89
C SER A 219 59.83 -29.71 70.07
#